data_AF-A0A834KSG7-F1
#
_entry.id   AF-A0A834KSG7-F1
#
_cell.length_a   1.000
_cell.length_b   1.000
_cell.length_c   1.000
_cell.angle_alpha   90.00
_cell.angle_beta   90.00
_cell.angle_gamma   90.00
#
_symmetry.space_group_name_H-M   'P 1'
#
loop_
_entity.id
_entity.type
_entity.pdbx_description
1 polymer ?
#
loop_
_entity_poly.entity_id
_entity_poly.type
_entity_poly.pdbx_seq_one_letter_code
_entity_poly.pdbx_strand_id
1 'polypeptide(L)'
;MIFPARPREDYDSVSTMIYGQDAKNEITKKELTRLEEAFAKLRNVTGVSMSEDILNRFLGQQTTKENLQKMRTNMEDEKMDLDRKRQELLSEIETRKFTETKNAEENAEETEKFNKKMEEERARQKKAETECERIGELLKQIAKVLGKLFDKLQNTTDSNNIVKEDSIMPSDPTKLLLLLNEIAQKLTDVFGKQDVCSEIVDDTLTDKLETMSITTSLEGKAVRVENVPLFSKFPTWTSSAIPLSEDEEEVPTRNTLKRQAQLLVDTKSRRKGLGFKR
;
A
#
# COMPACT_ATOMS: atom_id res chain seq x y z
N MET A 1 27.47 -28.93 -117.58
CA MET A 1 27.11 -28.17 -116.37
C MET A 1 25.68 -28.54 -116.00
N ILE A 2 25.48 -28.96 -114.76
CA ILE A 2 24.23 -29.55 -114.25
C ILE A 2 23.40 -28.41 -113.63
N PHE A 3 22.13 -28.30 -114.02
CA PHE A 3 21.15 -27.37 -113.44
C PHE A 3 20.61 -27.93 -112.11
N PRO A 4 20.47 -27.13 -111.04
CA PRO A 4 19.59 -27.49 -109.95
C PRO A 4 18.16 -27.04 -110.27
N ALA A 5 17.25 -28.01 -110.34
CA ALA A 5 15.81 -27.80 -110.45
C ALA A 5 15.24 -27.26 -109.12
N ARG A 6 14.30 -26.31 -109.22
CA ARG A 6 13.48 -25.86 -108.08
C ARG A 6 12.61 -27.02 -107.58
N PRO A 7 12.43 -27.20 -106.26
CA PRO A 7 11.43 -28.11 -105.72
C PRO A 7 10.02 -27.61 -106.09
N ARG A 8 9.15 -28.54 -106.49
CA ARG A 8 7.70 -28.32 -106.59
C ARG A 8 7.13 -28.13 -105.18
N GLU A 9 6.34 -27.09 -104.99
CA GLU A 9 5.46 -26.92 -103.82
C GLU A 9 4.36 -28.00 -103.88
N ASP A 10 4.26 -28.81 -102.82
CA ASP A 10 3.19 -29.78 -102.61
C ASP A 10 1.88 -29.06 -102.22
N TYR A 11 0.81 -29.31 -102.98
CA TYR A 11 -0.53 -28.74 -102.73
C TYR A 11 -1.37 -29.53 -101.70
N ASP A 12 -0.79 -30.46 -100.94
CA ASP A 12 -1.55 -31.35 -100.02
C ASP A 12 -1.95 -30.73 -98.67
N SER A 13 -1.57 -29.47 -98.40
CA SER A 13 -1.89 -28.80 -97.12
C SER A 13 -3.37 -28.38 -96.99
N VAL A 14 -4.07 -28.14 -98.11
CA VAL A 14 -5.47 -27.68 -98.08
C VAL A 14 -6.43 -28.84 -97.76
N SER A 15 -6.15 -30.05 -98.24
CA SER A 15 -6.98 -31.22 -97.96
C SER A 15 -6.97 -31.62 -96.49
N THR A 16 -5.84 -31.50 -95.80
CA THR A 16 -5.72 -31.88 -94.37
C THR A 16 -6.45 -30.91 -93.43
N MET A 17 -6.54 -29.62 -93.77
CA MET A 17 -7.34 -28.65 -93.01
C MET A 17 -8.85 -28.91 -93.12
N ILE A 18 -9.34 -29.35 -94.28
CA ILE A 18 -10.78 -29.58 -94.52
C ILE A 18 -11.29 -30.79 -93.73
N TYR A 19 -10.57 -31.93 -93.75
CA TYR A 19 -10.97 -33.12 -92.98
C TYR A 19 -10.88 -32.95 -91.46
N GLY A 20 -9.92 -32.17 -90.96
CA GLY A 20 -9.80 -31.86 -89.53
C GLY A 20 -10.91 -30.93 -89.00
N GLN A 21 -11.54 -30.16 -89.89
CA GLN A 21 -12.64 -29.27 -89.54
C GLN A 21 -13.98 -30.01 -89.51
N ASP A 22 -14.19 -30.96 -90.43
CA ASP A 22 -15.37 -31.84 -90.43
C ASP A 22 -15.42 -32.75 -89.20
N ALA A 23 -14.29 -33.33 -88.78
CA ALA A 23 -14.24 -34.13 -87.55
C ALA A 23 -14.57 -33.29 -86.29
N LYS A 24 -14.08 -32.04 -86.22
CA LYS A 24 -14.42 -31.11 -85.13
C LYS A 24 -15.88 -30.70 -85.15
N ASN A 25 -16.45 -30.46 -86.34
CA ASN A 25 -17.86 -30.13 -86.54
C ASN A 25 -18.78 -31.30 -86.18
N GLU A 26 -18.35 -32.53 -86.42
CA GLU A 26 -19.10 -33.72 -86.05
C GLU A 26 -19.10 -33.94 -84.53
N ILE A 27 -17.97 -33.69 -83.86
CA ILE A 27 -17.85 -33.73 -82.39
C ILE A 27 -18.74 -32.66 -81.74
N THR A 28 -18.74 -31.42 -82.25
CA THR A 28 -19.61 -30.36 -81.73
C THR A 28 -21.09 -30.65 -81.97
N LYS A 29 -21.44 -31.23 -83.11
CA LYS A 29 -22.83 -31.65 -83.40
C LYS A 29 -23.29 -32.76 -82.46
N LYS A 30 -22.44 -33.75 -82.19
CA LYS A 30 -22.72 -34.82 -81.21
C LYS A 30 -22.94 -34.23 -79.81
N GLU A 31 -22.09 -33.29 -79.38
CA GLU A 31 -22.26 -32.64 -78.09
C GLU A 31 -23.53 -31.78 -78.00
N LEU A 32 -23.89 -31.08 -79.08
CA LEU A 32 -25.14 -30.32 -79.17
C LEU A 32 -26.35 -31.25 -79.06
N THR A 33 -26.36 -32.38 -79.77
CA THR A 33 -27.45 -33.36 -79.65
C THR A 33 -27.57 -33.95 -78.24
N ARG A 34 -26.45 -34.19 -77.57
CA ARG A 34 -26.43 -34.67 -76.17
C ARG A 34 -26.96 -33.61 -75.21
N LEU A 35 -26.58 -32.34 -75.40
CA LEU A 35 -27.03 -31.23 -74.56
C LEU A 35 -28.54 -30.97 -74.75
N GLU A 36 -29.02 -31.02 -76.00
CA GLU A 36 -30.45 -30.93 -76.33
C GLU A 36 -31.25 -32.03 -75.65
N GLU A 37 -30.78 -33.29 -75.70
CA GLU A 37 -31.43 -34.42 -75.04
C GLU A 37 -31.46 -34.23 -73.51
N ALA A 38 -30.36 -33.74 -72.94
CA ALA A 38 -30.27 -33.46 -71.50
C ALA A 38 -31.24 -32.34 -71.08
N PHE A 39 -31.34 -31.24 -71.85
CA PHE A 39 -32.29 -30.17 -71.58
C PHE A 39 -33.74 -30.61 -71.79
N ALA A 40 -34.03 -31.47 -72.78
CA ALA A 40 -35.35 -32.03 -72.95
C ALA A 40 -35.77 -32.88 -71.74
N LYS A 41 -34.85 -33.71 -71.21
CA LYS A 41 -35.08 -34.47 -69.96
C LYS A 41 -35.29 -33.53 -68.77
N LEU A 42 -34.45 -32.53 -68.59
CA LEU A 42 -34.58 -31.54 -67.52
C LEU A 42 -35.91 -30.79 -67.61
N ARG A 43 -36.32 -30.40 -68.81
CA ARG A 43 -37.58 -29.73 -69.08
C ARG A 43 -38.78 -30.58 -68.67
N ASN A 44 -38.78 -31.84 -69.08
CA ASN A 44 -39.83 -32.81 -68.72
C ASN A 44 -39.92 -33.03 -67.20
N VAL A 45 -38.78 -33.11 -66.51
CA VAL A 45 -38.73 -33.31 -65.05
C VAL A 45 -39.10 -32.05 -64.27
N THR A 46 -38.71 -30.88 -64.77
CA THR A 46 -38.94 -29.59 -64.08
C THR A 46 -40.29 -28.95 -64.42
N GLY A 47 -41.02 -29.48 -65.41
CA GLY A 47 -42.32 -28.95 -65.86
C GLY A 47 -42.23 -27.58 -66.54
N VAL A 48 -41.03 -27.18 -66.94
CA VAL A 48 -40.76 -25.88 -67.59
C VAL A 48 -40.99 -26.03 -69.09
N SER A 49 -41.38 -24.99 -69.83
CA SER A 49 -41.62 -25.10 -71.28
C SER A 49 -40.38 -24.74 -72.12
N MET A 50 -39.52 -23.85 -71.63
CA MET A 50 -38.32 -23.37 -72.33
C MET A 50 -37.04 -23.79 -71.60
N SER A 51 -36.00 -24.17 -72.34
CA SER A 51 -34.70 -24.49 -71.74
C SER A 51 -34.06 -23.26 -71.04
N GLU A 52 -34.37 -22.06 -71.51
CA GLU A 52 -33.90 -20.78 -70.95
C GLU A 52 -34.36 -20.57 -69.50
N ASP A 53 -35.62 -20.89 -69.21
CA ASP A 53 -36.20 -20.77 -67.87
C ASP A 53 -35.52 -21.73 -66.87
N ILE A 54 -35.09 -22.91 -67.34
CA ILE A 54 -34.30 -23.86 -66.54
C ILE A 54 -32.95 -23.26 -66.20
N LEU A 55 -32.26 -22.69 -67.20
CA LEU A 55 -30.97 -22.03 -67.02
C LEU A 55 -31.08 -20.87 -66.03
N ASN A 56 -32.07 -19.99 -66.19
CA ASN A 56 -32.32 -18.86 -65.28
C ASN A 56 -32.57 -19.31 -63.85
N ARG A 57 -33.28 -20.42 -63.65
CA ARG A 57 -33.48 -20.99 -62.30
C ARG A 57 -32.18 -21.53 -61.69
N PHE A 58 -31.34 -22.20 -62.48
CA PHE A 58 -30.03 -22.65 -62.00
C PHE A 58 -29.11 -21.48 -61.66
N LEU A 59 -29.09 -20.44 -62.50
CA LEU A 59 -28.33 -19.21 -62.23
C LEU A 59 -28.84 -18.55 -60.93
N GLY A 60 -30.15 -18.43 -60.74
CA GLY A 60 -30.73 -17.91 -59.50
C GLY A 60 -30.40 -18.76 -58.27
N GLN A 61 -30.42 -20.09 -58.39
CA GLN A 61 -30.00 -21.00 -57.33
C GLN A 61 -28.51 -20.86 -57.00
N GLN A 62 -27.66 -20.71 -58.03
CA GLN A 62 -26.24 -20.47 -57.86
C GLN A 62 -26.01 -19.16 -57.10
N THR A 63 -26.62 -18.06 -57.52
CA THR A 63 -26.53 -16.76 -56.82
C THR A 63 -27.03 -16.86 -55.37
N THR A 64 -28.13 -17.57 -55.13
CA THR A 64 -28.66 -17.76 -53.76
C THR A 64 -27.68 -18.55 -52.90
N LYS A 65 -27.08 -19.62 -53.45
CA LYS A 65 -26.06 -20.43 -52.77
C LYS A 65 -24.83 -19.59 -52.43
N GLU A 66 -24.33 -18.80 -53.37
CA GLU A 66 -23.19 -17.90 -53.18
C GLU A 66 -23.47 -16.86 -52.09
N ASN A 67 -24.67 -16.25 -52.10
CA ASN A 67 -25.09 -15.30 -51.08
C ASN A 67 -25.19 -15.93 -49.69
N LEU A 68 -25.76 -17.13 -49.57
CA LEU A 68 -25.83 -17.86 -48.29
C LEU A 68 -24.44 -18.22 -47.78
N GLN A 69 -23.53 -18.63 -48.67
CA GLN A 69 -22.15 -18.91 -48.31
C GLN A 69 -21.47 -17.64 -47.79
N LYS A 70 -21.63 -16.50 -48.46
CA LYS A 70 -21.10 -15.21 -48.01
C LYS A 70 -21.68 -14.78 -46.67
N MET A 71 -22.99 -14.95 -46.46
CA MET A 71 -23.61 -14.65 -45.17
C MET A 71 -23.07 -15.54 -44.06
N ARG A 72 -22.87 -16.83 -44.35
CA ARG A 72 -22.30 -17.78 -43.40
C ARG A 72 -20.87 -17.39 -43.02
N THR A 73 -20.00 -17.11 -43.99
CA THR A 73 -18.61 -16.72 -43.72
C THR A 73 -18.55 -15.43 -42.94
N ASN A 74 -19.33 -14.41 -43.35
CA ASN A 74 -19.36 -13.13 -42.63
C ASN A 74 -19.84 -13.29 -41.17
N MET A 75 -20.86 -14.12 -40.95
CA MET A 75 -21.37 -14.39 -39.60
C MET A 75 -20.37 -15.17 -38.75
N GLU A 76 -19.65 -16.12 -39.34
CA GLU A 76 -18.60 -16.89 -38.67
C GLU A 76 -17.41 -15.99 -38.28
N ASP A 77 -16.98 -15.12 -39.20
CA ASP A 77 -15.92 -14.13 -38.97
C ASP A 77 -16.30 -13.15 -37.86
N GLU A 78 -17.51 -12.57 -37.92
CA GLU A 78 -18.00 -11.64 -36.90
C GLU A 78 -18.11 -12.33 -35.53
N LYS A 79 -18.59 -13.57 -35.51
CA LYS A 79 -18.64 -14.36 -34.28
C LYS A 79 -17.25 -14.56 -33.69
N MET A 80 -16.26 -14.94 -34.51
CA MET A 80 -14.88 -15.13 -34.06
C MET A 80 -14.28 -13.84 -33.50
N ASP A 81 -14.54 -12.70 -34.14
CA ASP A 81 -14.06 -11.40 -33.67
C ASP A 81 -14.72 -10.97 -32.36
N LEU A 82 -16.02 -11.22 -32.20
CA LEU A 82 -16.74 -10.96 -30.96
C LEU A 82 -16.25 -11.86 -29.82
N ASP A 83 -16.02 -13.15 -30.09
CA ASP A 83 -15.47 -14.07 -29.11
C ASP A 83 -14.04 -13.68 -28.69
N ARG A 84 -13.21 -13.21 -29.64
CA ARG A 84 -11.87 -12.67 -29.34
C ARG A 84 -11.95 -11.44 -28.44
N LYS A 85 -12.77 -10.45 -28.79
CA LYS A 85 -12.98 -9.23 -27.96
C LYS A 85 -13.51 -9.59 -26.58
N ARG A 86 -14.42 -10.56 -26.49
CA ARG A 86 -14.94 -11.04 -25.20
C ARG A 86 -13.83 -11.62 -24.33
N GLN A 87 -12.95 -12.45 -24.90
CA GLN A 87 -11.81 -13.02 -24.15
C GLN A 87 -10.82 -11.94 -23.71
N GLU A 88 -10.53 -10.98 -24.59
CA GLU A 88 -9.66 -9.84 -24.28
C GLU A 88 -10.22 -9.00 -23.12
N LEU A 89 -11.50 -8.62 -23.18
CA LEU A 89 -12.16 -7.87 -22.11
C LEU A 89 -12.22 -8.65 -20.80
N LEU A 90 -12.42 -9.98 -20.84
CA LEU A 90 -12.40 -10.81 -19.64
C LEU A 90 -11.02 -10.83 -18.98
N SER A 91 -9.96 -10.95 -19.78
CA SER A 91 -8.58 -10.87 -19.31
C SER A 91 -8.27 -9.49 -18.72
N GLU A 92 -8.72 -8.41 -19.38
CA GLU A 92 -8.56 -7.04 -18.88
C GLU A 92 -9.32 -6.83 -17.56
N ILE A 93 -10.54 -7.35 -17.42
CA ILE A 93 -11.29 -7.29 -16.16
C ILE A 93 -10.54 -8.05 -15.05
N GLU A 94 -10.01 -9.22 -15.34
CA GLU A 94 -9.29 -10.05 -14.37
C GLU A 94 -8.00 -9.35 -13.90
N THR A 95 -7.18 -8.88 -14.83
CA THR A 95 -5.97 -8.09 -14.52
C THR A 95 -6.30 -6.84 -13.70
N ARG A 96 -7.33 -6.08 -14.08
CA ARG A 96 -7.76 -4.90 -13.33
C ARG A 96 -8.19 -5.24 -11.90
N LYS A 97 -8.96 -6.31 -11.70
CA LYS A 97 -9.35 -6.79 -10.37
C LYS A 97 -8.14 -7.10 -9.51
N PHE A 98 -7.15 -7.82 -10.05
CA PHE A 98 -5.93 -8.14 -9.31
C PHE A 98 -5.12 -6.88 -8.96
N THR A 99 -5.00 -5.93 -9.90
CA THR A 99 -4.32 -4.66 -9.62
C THR A 99 -5.06 -3.83 -8.58
N GLU A 100 -6.39 -3.79 -8.62
CA GLU A 100 -7.21 -3.07 -7.65
C GLU A 100 -7.06 -3.67 -6.25
N THR A 101 -7.13 -5.01 -6.13
CA THR A 101 -6.94 -5.68 -4.84
C THR A 101 -5.55 -5.47 -4.28
N LYS A 102 -4.52 -5.53 -5.13
CA LYS A 102 -3.13 -5.32 -4.73
C LYS A 102 -2.91 -3.89 -4.24
N ASN A 103 -3.36 -2.90 -5.01
CA ASN A 103 -3.20 -1.49 -4.63
C ASN A 103 -4.01 -1.14 -3.38
N ALA A 104 -5.20 -1.72 -3.21
CA ALA A 104 -6.01 -1.52 -2.00
C ALA A 104 -5.33 -2.11 -0.76
N GLU A 105 -4.70 -3.28 -0.87
CA GLU A 105 -3.93 -3.91 0.21
C GLU A 105 -2.68 -3.09 0.56
N GLU A 106 -1.91 -2.66 -0.43
CA GLU A 106 -0.73 -1.80 -0.23
C GLU A 106 -1.10 -0.47 0.42
N ASN A 107 -2.16 0.20 -0.06
CA ASN A 107 -2.67 1.41 0.56
C ASN A 107 -3.15 1.19 2.00
N ALA A 108 -3.83 0.07 2.28
CA ALA A 108 -4.27 -0.26 3.62
C ALA A 108 -3.06 -0.45 4.57
N GLU A 109 -2.01 -1.13 4.12
CA GLU A 109 -0.78 -1.31 4.89
C GLU A 109 -0.07 0.02 5.16
N GLU A 110 0.05 0.89 4.16
CA GLU A 110 0.65 2.22 4.32
C GLU A 110 -0.15 3.08 5.30
N THR A 111 -1.48 3.11 5.16
CA THR A 111 -2.33 3.86 6.09
C THR A 111 -2.23 3.31 7.52
N GLU A 112 -2.10 2.00 7.71
CA GLU A 112 -1.85 1.40 9.03
C GLU A 112 -0.50 1.85 9.62
N LYS A 113 0.57 1.84 8.81
CA LYS A 113 1.90 2.33 9.23
C LYS A 113 1.85 3.79 9.66
N PHE A 114 1.17 4.65 8.90
CA PHE A 114 1.02 6.07 9.26
C PHE A 114 0.16 6.25 10.51
N ASN A 115 -0.94 5.51 10.64
CA ASN A 115 -1.78 5.54 11.83
C ASN A 115 -1.01 5.12 13.08
N LYS A 116 -0.16 4.09 12.99
CA LYS A 116 0.69 3.67 14.09
C LYS A 116 1.67 4.77 14.50
N LYS A 117 2.38 5.38 13.55
CA LYS A 117 3.28 6.51 13.82
C LYS A 117 2.54 7.69 14.44
N MET A 118 1.35 7.99 13.95
CA MET A 118 0.52 9.08 14.46
C MET A 118 0.09 8.81 15.91
N GLU A 119 -0.26 7.57 16.24
CA GLU A 119 -0.59 7.18 17.61
C GLU A 119 0.62 7.25 18.54
N GLU A 120 1.80 6.81 18.07
CA GLU A 120 3.06 6.94 18.81
C GLU A 120 3.43 8.41 19.10
N GLU A 121 3.26 9.30 18.12
CA GLU A 121 3.49 10.74 18.30
C GLU A 121 2.44 11.36 19.24
N ARG A 122 1.15 11.03 19.11
CA ARG A 122 0.12 11.48 20.06
C ARG A 122 0.40 11.02 21.48
N ALA A 123 0.84 9.77 21.65
CA ALA A 123 1.22 9.25 22.96
C ALA A 123 2.42 10.02 23.55
N ARG A 124 3.42 10.36 22.72
CA ARG A 124 4.55 11.20 23.14
C ARG A 124 4.12 12.61 23.51
N GLN A 125 3.29 13.25 22.68
CA GLN A 125 2.74 14.57 22.95
C GLN A 125 1.97 14.59 24.27
N LYS A 126 1.07 13.62 24.48
CA LYS A 126 0.29 13.51 25.71
C LYS A 126 1.18 13.36 26.96
N LYS A 127 2.25 12.58 26.88
CA LYS A 127 3.22 12.46 27.99
C LYS A 127 3.93 13.78 28.28
N ALA A 128 4.38 14.48 27.24
CA ALA A 128 5.03 15.78 27.40
C ALA A 128 4.07 16.81 28.00
N GLU A 129 2.82 16.84 27.53
CA GLU A 129 1.77 17.71 28.04
C GLU A 129 1.51 17.46 29.53
N THR A 130 1.38 16.19 29.96
CA THR A 130 1.20 15.87 31.38
C THR A 130 2.39 16.29 32.26
N GLU A 131 3.62 16.19 31.75
CA GLU A 131 4.80 16.67 32.49
C GLU A 131 4.87 18.21 32.53
N CYS A 132 4.52 18.88 31.44
CA CYS A 132 4.40 20.34 31.40
C CYS A 132 3.34 20.86 32.38
N GLU A 133 2.18 20.20 32.45
CA GLU A 133 1.13 20.51 33.42
C GLU A 133 1.65 20.36 34.85
N ARG A 134 2.30 19.23 35.16
CA ARG A 134 2.89 18.97 36.49
C ARG A 134 3.92 20.02 36.88
N ILE A 135 4.82 20.40 35.97
CA ILE A 135 5.82 21.45 36.22
C ILE A 135 5.12 22.81 36.39
N GLY A 136 4.11 23.12 35.58
CA GLY A 136 3.32 24.34 35.71
C GLY A 136 2.61 24.45 37.06
N GLU A 137 2.06 23.36 37.58
CA GLU A 137 1.49 23.30 38.93
C GLU A 137 2.53 23.54 40.02
N LEU A 138 3.71 22.92 39.91
CA LEU A 138 4.81 23.16 40.85
C LEU A 138 5.28 24.62 40.83
N LEU A 139 5.41 25.23 39.64
CA LEU A 139 5.77 26.64 39.51
C LEU A 139 4.74 27.56 40.17
N LYS A 140 3.44 27.26 40.01
CA LYS A 140 2.36 27.99 40.70
C LYS A 140 2.47 27.85 42.23
N GLN A 141 2.81 26.66 42.72
CA GLN A 141 3.03 26.44 44.16
C GLN A 141 4.24 27.23 44.67
N ILE A 142 5.37 27.20 43.96
CA ILE A 142 6.57 27.98 44.29
C ILE A 142 6.25 29.47 44.32
N ALA A 143 5.59 29.98 43.28
CA ALA A 143 5.18 31.39 43.22
C ALA A 143 4.30 31.78 44.42
N LYS A 144 3.37 30.90 44.83
CA LYS A 144 2.52 31.12 46.02
C LYS A 144 3.33 31.14 47.32
N VAL A 145 4.32 30.26 47.46
CA VAL A 145 5.20 30.24 48.66
C VAL A 145 6.09 31.49 48.69
N LEU A 146 6.70 31.85 47.57
CA LEU A 146 7.51 33.05 47.43
C LEU A 146 6.70 34.31 47.70
N GLY A 147 5.47 34.40 47.18
CA GLY A 147 4.56 35.52 47.47
C GLY A 147 4.26 35.65 48.96
N LYS A 148 3.92 34.55 49.63
CA LYS A 148 3.72 34.57 51.09
C LYS A 148 4.96 35.01 51.87
N LEU A 149 6.15 34.62 51.41
CA LEU A 149 7.40 34.97 52.05
C LEU A 149 7.74 36.45 51.81
N PHE A 150 7.52 36.93 50.58
CA PHE A 150 7.59 38.34 50.22
C PHE A 150 6.66 39.18 51.10
N ASP A 151 5.38 38.82 51.22
CA ASP A 151 4.41 39.51 52.08
C ASP A 151 4.91 39.56 53.54
N LYS A 152 5.45 38.46 54.06
CA LYS A 152 6.00 38.42 55.43
C LYS A 152 7.20 39.35 55.61
N LEU A 153 8.16 39.35 54.67
CA LEU A 153 9.33 40.22 54.74
C LEU A 153 8.96 41.70 54.58
N GLN A 154 7.99 42.00 53.72
CA GLN A 154 7.48 43.36 53.57
C GLN A 154 6.83 43.84 54.88
N ASN A 155 6.00 43.01 55.51
CA ASN A 155 5.40 43.35 56.81
C ASN A 155 6.44 43.60 57.92
N THR A 156 7.58 42.89 57.93
CA THR A 156 8.69 43.16 58.87
C THR A 156 9.49 44.41 58.52
N THR A 157 9.58 44.76 57.23
CA THR A 157 10.31 45.93 56.73
C THR A 157 9.47 47.22 56.85
N ASP A 158 8.14 47.10 56.75
CA ASP A 158 7.19 48.20 56.96
C ASP A 158 7.18 48.69 58.42
N SER A 159 7.57 47.84 59.38
CA SER A 159 7.89 48.29 60.75
C SER A 159 9.07 49.27 60.80
N ASN A 160 9.90 49.31 59.74
CA ASN A 160 11.08 50.16 59.56
C ASN A 160 10.95 51.19 58.41
N ASN A 161 9.74 51.37 57.83
CA ASN A 161 9.40 52.48 56.93
C ASN A 161 10.24 52.57 55.63
N ILE A 162 10.44 51.46 54.91
CA ILE A 162 11.18 51.43 53.63
C ILE A 162 10.35 50.74 52.54
N VAL A 163 9.72 51.58 51.71
CA VAL A 163 9.21 51.33 50.35
C VAL A 163 7.86 50.60 50.23
N LYS A 164 6.80 51.41 50.08
CA LYS A 164 5.61 51.05 49.29
C LYS A 164 5.89 51.48 47.85
N GLU A 165 6.21 50.52 46.99
CA GLU A 165 6.14 50.75 45.56
C GLU A 165 5.00 49.87 45.02
N ASP A 166 3.95 50.55 44.58
CA ASP A 166 2.78 49.96 43.91
C ASP A 166 3.25 49.20 42.67
N SER A 167 3.50 47.90 42.81
CA SER A 167 3.83 47.07 41.67
C SER A 167 3.10 45.74 41.79
N ILE A 168 2.20 45.54 40.83
CA ILE A 168 1.42 44.34 40.57
C ILE A 168 2.29 43.11 40.86
N MET A 169 1.88 42.32 41.85
CA MET A 169 2.65 41.16 42.30
C MET A 169 2.96 40.25 41.09
N PRO A 170 4.24 40.09 40.71
CA PRO A 170 4.58 39.30 39.53
C PRO A 170 4.21 37.84 39.77
N SER A 171 3.34 37.27 38.93
CA SER A 171 2.97 35.85 39.02
C SER A 171 4.11 34.89 38.63
N ASP A 172 5.19 35.42 38.06
CA ASP A 172 6.36 34.65 37.65
C ASP A 172 7.30 34.41 38.86
N PRO A 173 7.54 33.14 39.26
CA PRO A 173 8.39 32.81 40.40
C PRO A 173 9.82 33.34 40.27
N THR A 174 10.31 33.53 39.05
CA THR A 174 11.66 34.06 38.78
C THR A 174 11.77 35.53 39.18
N LYS A 175 10.76 36.33 38.81
CA LYS A 175 10.69 37.75 39.19
C LYS A 175 10.50 37.92 40.69
N LEU A 176 9.72 37.04 41.33
CA LEU A 176 9.56 37.04 42.78
C LEU A 176 10.88 36.75 43.52
N LEU A 177 11.67 35.79 43.03
CA LEU A 177 13.00 35.49 43.58
C LEU A 177 13.95 36.68 43.49
N LEU A 178 13.97 37.40 42.36
CA LEU A 178 14.80 38.59 42.19
C LEU A 178 14.41 39.70 43.18
N LEU A 179 13.11 39.96 43.32
CA LEU A 179 12.60 40.98 44.24
C LEU A 179 12.87 40.59 45.70
N LEU A 180 12.74 39.30 46.02
CA LEU A 180 13.06 38.78 47.35
C LEU A 180 14.54 38.95 47.69
N ASN A 181 15.42 38.68 46.73
CA ASN A 181 16.85 38.87 46.88
C ASN A 181 17.20 40.36 47.12
N GLU A 182 16.53 41.27 46.40
CA GLU A 182 16.71 42.71 46.61
C GLU A 182 16.29 43.14 48.02
N ILE A 183 15.15 42.66 48.53
CA ILE A 183 14.72 42.94 49.90
C ILE A 183 15.68 42.34 50.91
N ALA A 184 16.13 41.10 50.71
CA ALA A 184 17.10 40.45 51.59
C ALA A 184 18.44 41.20 51.64
N GLN A 185 18.91 41.72 50.51
CA GLN A 185 20.12 42.54 50.45
C GLN A 185 19.94 43.85 51.23
N LYS A 186 18.82 44.56 51.02
CA LYS A 186 18.49 45.78 51.77
C LYS A 186 18.39 45.53 53.27
N LEU A 187 17.78 44.41 53.68
CA LEU A 187 17.70 43.98 55.07
C LEU A 187 19.11 43.74 55.63
N THR A 188 19.95 43.00 54.91
CA THR A 188 21.34 42.73 55.31
C THR A 188 22.17 44.01 55.42
N ASP A 189 21.95 45.00 54.56
CA ASP A 189 22.65 46.30 54.65
C ASP A 189 22.18 47.14 55.84
N VAL A 190 20.92 47.01 56.26
CA VAL A 190 20.37 47.69 57.46
C VAL A 190 20.86 47.03 58.74
N PHE A 191 20.83 45.69 58.80
CA PHE A 191 21.25 44.92 59.98
C PHE A 191 22.77 44.72 60.07
N GLY A 192 23.49 44.63 58.94
CA GLY A 192 24.95 44.50 58.88
C GLY A 192 25.69 45.77 59.27
N LYS A 193 25.01 46.94 59.24
CA LYS A 193 25.52 48.18 59.85
C LYS A 193 25.35 48.21 61.37
N GLN A 194 24.59 47.26 61.94
CA GLN A 194 24.38 47.08 63.37
C GLN A 194 25.29 45.98 63.95
N ASP A 195 26.44 45.67 63.33
CA ASP A 195 27.40 44.70 63.85
C ASP A 195 28.41 45.34 64.82
N VAL A 196 27.89 46.08 65.81
CA VAL A 196 28.64 46.50 67.02
C VAL A 196 28.31 45.58 68.20
N CYS A 197 27.65 44.44 67.95
CA CYS A 197 27.16 43.54 69.02
C CYS A 197 27.42 42.05 68.78
N SER A 198 28.31 41.65 67.87
CA SER A 198 28.75 40.24 67.76
C SER A 198 30.00 39.91 68.61
N GLU A 199 30.75 40.91 69.09
CA GLU A 199 32.00 40.67 69.83
C GLU A 199 31.80 40.07 71.23
N ILE A 200 30.59 40.16 71.82
CA ILE A 200 30.33 39.68 73.18
C ILE A 200 29.89 38.19 73.22
N VAL A 201 29.51 37.60 72.08
CA VAL A 201 28.96 36.23 72.08
C VAL A 201 30.05 35.17 71.88
N ASP A 202 31.16 35.53 71.23
CA ASP A 202 32.23 34.58 70.89
C ASP A 202 33.04 34.14 72.13
N ASP A 203 33.21 35.03 73.12
CA ASP A 203 33.90 34.75 74.38
C ASP A 203 33.13 33.76 75.29
N THR A 204 31.82 33.58 75.11
CA THR A 204 31.01 32.69 75.96
C THR A 204 30.84 31.27 75.42
N LEU A 205 31.22 31.04 74.16
CA LEU A 205 30.99 29.76 73.48
C LEU A 205 32.29 28.96 73.28
N THR A 206 33.42 29.65 73.19
CA THR A 206 34.77 29.02 73.15
C THR A 206 35.08 28.23 74.42
N ASP A 207 34.65 28.72 75.59
CA ASP A 207 34.93 28.09 76.90
C ASP A 207 34.19 26.74 77.12
N LYS A 208 33.15 26.43 76.31
CA LYS A 208 32.36 25.20 76.44
C LYS A 208 32.72 24.08 75.46
N LEU A 209 33.51 24.35 74.42
CA LEU A 209 33.88 23.34 73.41
C LEU A 209 35.21 22.63 73.74
N GLU A 210 36.07 23.19 74.60
CA GLU A 210 37.37 22.61 74.94
C GLU A 210 37.32 21.36 75.84
N THR A 211 36.14 20.97 76.37
CA THR A 211 36.03 19.84 77.31
C THR A 211 35.64 18.49 76.70
N MET A 212 35.42 18.38 75.39
CA MET A 212 35.08 17.09 74.77
C MET A 212 35.84 16.84 73.47
N SER A 213 37.09 16.43 73.62
CA SER A 213 37.81 15.68 72.59
C SER A 213 38.58 14.54 73.25
N ILE A 214 38.75 13.45 72.49
CA ILE A 214 39.67 12.30 72.60
C ILE A 214 38.94 10.91 72.57
N THR A 215 39.45 10.07 71.63
CA THR A 215 39.38 8.59 71.47
C THR A 215 38.23 8.03 70.61
N THR A 216 38.36 7.11 69.63
CA THR A 216 39.38 6.11 69.18
C THR A 216 39.18 5.81 67.66
N SER A 217 40.21 5.81 66.79
CA SER A 217 41.09 4.67 66.36
C SER A 217 40.37 3.55 65.58
N LEU A 218 40.50 3.45 64.24
CA LEU A 218 41.52 2.71 63.43
C LEU A 218 41.11 1.25 63.12
N GLU A 219 40.98 0.90 61.83
CA GLU A 219 41.67 -0.21 61.12
C GLU A 219 41.04 -0.42 59.72
N GLY A 220 41.87 -0.51 58.66
CA GLY A 220 41.43 -0.72 57.27
C GLY A 220 41.59 -2.15 56.77
N LYS A 221 40.96 -2.51 55.64
CA LYS A 221 41.43 -3.59 54.74
C LYS A 221 40.76 -3.61 53.35
N ALA A 222 41.59 -3.47 52.32
CA ALA A 222 41.63 -4.11 50.99
C ALA A 222 40.36 -4.33 50.12
N VAL A 223 40.36 -3.65 48.96
CA VAL A 223 40.21 -4.20 47.58
C VAL A 223 39.51 -5.56 47.42
N ARG A 224 38.34 -5.58 46.76
CA ARG A 224 38.10 -6.42 45.55
C ARG A 224 36.83 -6.03 44.79
N VAL A 225 37.05 -5.83 43.50
CA VAL A 225 36.15 -5.64 42.36
C VAL A 225 35.29 -6.89 42.10
N GLU A 226 33.99 -6.70 41.84
CA GLU A 226 33.19 -7.21 40.68
C GLU A 226 31.70 -7.50 40.96
N ASN A 227 30.86 -6.89 40.09
CA ASN A 227 29.64 -7.43 39.47
C ASN A 227 28.39 -7.71 40.31
N VAL A 228 27.52 -6.69 40.43
CA VAL A 228 26.08 -6.83 40.71
C VAL A 228 25.31 -6.49 39.43
N PRO A 229 24.50 -7.40 38.85
CA PRO A 229 23.88 -7.16 37.55
C PRO A 229 22.64 -6.26 37.65
N LEU A 230 22.55 -5.34 36.70
CA LEU A 230 21.63 -4.20 36.64
C LEU A 230 20.36 -4.49 35.81
N PHE A 231 19.83 -5.73 35.80
CA PHE A 231 18.55 -6.01 35.12
C PHE A 231 17.72 -7.13 35.77
N SER A 232 16.41 -6.93 35.77
CA SER A 232 15.37 -7.84 36.24
C SER A 232 15.28 -9.10 35.37
N LYS A 233 15.29 -10.27 36.03
CA LYS A 233 15.02 -11.60 35.46
C LYS A 233 13.67 -11.64 34.75
N PHE A 234 13.66 -12.10 33.50
CA PHE A 234 12.47 -12.68 32.84
C PHE A 234 12.46 -14.21 33.02
N PRO A 235 11.29 -14.87 33.01
CA PRO A 235 11.20 -16.31 33.22
C PRO A 235 11.73 -17.09 32.02
N THR A 236 12.50 -18.12 32.35
CA THR A 236 13.09 -19.13 31.47
C THR A 236 12.01 -19.90 30.70
N TRP A 237 12.06 -19.87 29.37
CA TRP A 237 11.59 -20.98 28.55
C TRP A 237 12.76 -21.94 28.31
N THR A 238 12.54 -23.19 28.66
CA THR A 238 13.44 -24.31 28.47
C THR A 238 13.69 -24.51 26.98
N SER A 239 14.90 -24.14 26.54
CA SER A 239 15.45 -24.54 25.26
C SER A 239 15.90 -26.00 25.35
N SER A 240 15.29 -26.88 24.56
CA SER A 240 15.88 -28.16 24.21
C SER A 240 16.83 -27.92 23.04
N ALA A 241 18.12 -28.01 23.31
CA ALA A 241 19.15 -28.06 22.27
C ALA A 241 19.18 -29.45 21.61
N ILE A 242 19.45 -29.49 20.28
CA ILE A 242 20.11 -30.52 19.43
C ILE A 242 19.77 -30.18 17.95
N PRO A 243 20.68 -30.31 16.96
CA PRO A 243 21.55 -29.25 16.44
C PRO A 243 21.22 -28.91 14.95
N LEU A 244 22.06 -28.06 14.35
CA LEU A 244 22.08 -27.68 12.93
C LEU A 244 21.72 -28.82 11.94
N SER A 245 20.76 -28.55 11.05
CA SER A 245 20.79 -28.98 9.65
C SER A 245 20.14 -27.90 8.80
N GLU A 246 20.85 -27.59 7.72
CA GLU A 246 20.62 -26.64 6.65
C GLU A 246 19.42 -27.07 5.78
N ASP A 247 18.68 -26.09 5.25
CA ASP A 247 17.80 -26.16 4.07
C ASP A 247 16.64 -27.17 4.08
N GLU A 248 15.45 -26.73 4.51
CA GLU A 248 14.21 -26.81 3.73
C GLU A 248 13.18 -25.87 4.36
N GLU A 249 12.76 -24.87 3.61
CA GLU A 249 11.64 -23.98 3.92
C GLU A 249 10.38 -24.84 4.13
N GLU A 250 9.98 -25.06 5.39
CA GLU A 250 8.86 -25.94 5.74
C GLU A 250 7.56 -25.39 5.17
N VAL A 251 7.25 -25.83 3.94
CA VAL A 251 6.05 -25.46 3.20
C VAL A 251 4.85 -25.79 4.08
N PRO A 252 4.02 -24.78 4.45
CA PRO A 252 2.88 -25.00 5.33
C PRO A 252 2.02 -26.15 4.81
N THR A 253 1.95 -27.24 5.59
CA THR A 253 1.23 -28.45 5.18
C THR A 253 -0.20 -28.11 4.81
N ARG A 254 -0.77 -28.74 3.76
CA ARG A 254 -2.16 -28.54 3.31
C ARG A 254 -3.20 -28.44 4.45
N ASN A 255 -2.99 -29.17 5.54
CA ASN A 255 -3.85 -29.15 6.72
C ASN A 255 -3.79 -27.83 7.52
N THR A 256 -2.63 -27.17 7.61
CA THR A 256 -2.49 -25.87 8.28
C THR A 256 -3.16 -24.76 7.46
N LEU A 257 -2.95 -24.76 6.15
CA LEU A 257 -3.59 -23.82 5.22
C LEU A 257 -5.12 -23.98 5.23
N LYS A 258 -5.61 -25.23 5.24
CA LYS A 258 -7.05 -25.52 5.32
C LYS A 258 -7.67 -25.03 6.64
N ARG A 259 -6.98 -25.18 7.77
CA ARG A 259 -7.47 -24.68 9.06
C ARG A 259 -7.51 -23.15 9.09
N GLN A 260 -6.48 -22.48 8.59
CA GLN A 260 -6.44 -21.02 8.51
C GLN A 260 -7.54 -20.47 7.60
N ALA A 261 -7.76 -21.08 6.43
CA ALA A 261 -8.83 -20.72 5.53
C ALA A 261 -10.22 -20.91 6.16
N GLN A 262 -10.46 -22.02 6.87
CA GLN A 262 -11.72 -22.26 7.57
C GLN A 262 -11.97 -21.22 8.67
N LEU A 263 -10.94 -20.87 9.46
CA LEU A 263 -11.02 -19.81 10.46
C LEU A 263 -11.39 -18.45 9.85
N LEU A 264 -10.85 -18.11 8.68
CA LEU A 264 -11.20 -16.89 7.94
C LEU A 264 -12.66 -16.91 7.47
N VAL A 265 -13.13 -18.03 6.93
CA VAL A 265 -14.52 -18.19 6.49
C VAL A 265 -15.48 -18.12 7.68
N ASP A 266 -15.18 -18.79 8.78
CA ASP A 266 -16.04 -18.84 9.98
C ASP A 266 -16.14 -17.47 10.66
N THR A 267 -15.04 -16.71 10.71
CA THR A 267 -15.03 -15.35 11.29
C THR A 267 -15.77 -14.33 10.42
N LYS A 268 -15.77 -14.50 9.09
CA LYS A 268 -16.49 -13.61 8.16
C LYS A 268 -17.97 -14.01 8.00
N SER A 269 -18.30 -15.29 8.12
CA SER A 269 -19.68 -15.80 8.08
C SER A 269 -20.51 -15.27 9.26
N ARG A 270 -19.95 -15.21 10.47
CA ARG A 270 -20.64 -14.69 11.66
C ARG A 270 -21.05 -13.21 11.57
N ARG A 271 -20.46 -12.41 10.68
CA ARG A 271 -20.81 -10.99 10.50
C ARG A 271 -21.92 -10.72 9.46
N LYS A 272 -22.42 -11.74 8.75
CA LYS A 272 -23.49 -11.59 7.73
C LYS A 272 -24.90 -11.94 8.23
N GLY A 273 -25.14 -11.80 9.54
CA GLY A 273 -26.43 -12.08 10.18
C GLY A 273 -27.10 -10.86 10.79
N LEU A 274 -27.21 -9.74 10.07
CA LEU A 274 -28.06 -8.61 10.48
C LEU A 274 -28.94 -8.13 9.31
N GLY A 275 -30.21 -8.55 9.36
CA GLY A 275 -31.35 -7.69 9.02
C GLY A 275 -31.81 -7.64 7.56
N PHE A 276 -32.62 -8.61 7.14
CA PHE A 276 -33.82 -8.32 6.34
C PHE A 276 -35.03 -8.91 7.05
N LYS A 277 -35.67 -8.10 7.90
CA LYS A 277 -37.03 -8.33 8.38
C LYS A 277 -37.96 -7.49 7.51
N ARG A 278 -38.81 -8.21 6.76
CA ARG A 278 -40.09 -7.88 6.12
C ARG A 278 -40.20 -6.55 5.39
#